data_AF-A0A7C0W9D6-F1
#
_entry.id   AF-A0A7C0W9D6-F1
#
_cell.length_a   1.000
_cell.length_b   1.000
_cell.length_c   1.000
_cell.angle_alpha   90.00
_cell.angle_beta   90.00
_cell.angle_gamma   90.00
#
_symmetry.space_group_name_H-M   'P 1'
#
loop_
_entity.id
_entity.type
_entity.pdbx_description
1 polymer ?
#
loop_
_entity_poly.entity_id
_entity_poly.type
_entity_poly.pdbx_seq_one_letter_code
_entity_poly.pdbx_strand_id
1 'polypeptide(L)'
;MSADKNILLIAYYFPPLGMGGVGRSYALFRHLPNHGYRVTILTVKNIVYPEYDHTRLEGSDEENIIRTGSYDPSRLMYLAGLRKKAVSGGAQFSAPRCYFPDSKRGWVGPAYRAAMRILST
;
A
#
# COMPACT_ATOMS: atom_id res chain seq x y z
N MET A 1 -6.72 -7.31 32.63
CA MET A 1 -5.95 -7.48 31.38
C MET A 1 -6.62 -6.59 30.34
N SER A 2 -6.04 -5.44 30.01
CA SER A 2 -6.56 -4.62 28.91
C SER A 2 -6.45 -5.46 27.63
N ALA A 3 -7.54 -5.59 26.88
CA ALA A 3 -7.49 -6.23 25.57
C ALA A 3 -6.39 -5.54 24.74
N ASP A 4 -5.49 -6.33 24.15
CA ASP A 4 -4.43 -5.82 23.29
C ASP A 4 -5.08 -5.00 22.17
N LYS A 5 -4.76 -3.70 22.13
CA LYS A 5 -5.38 -2.76 21.19
C LYS A 5 -4.70 -2.89 19.83
N ASN A 6 -5.00 -3.97 19.12
CA ASN A 6 -4.44 -4.26 17.80
C ASN A 6 -5.25 -3.55 16.71
N ILE A 7 -4.56 -2.89 15.77
CA ILE A 7 -5.16 -2.22 14.62
C ILE A 7 -4.51 -2.76 13.34
N LEU A 8 -5.36 -3.22 12.41
CA LEU A 8 -4.95 -3.49 11.03
C LEU A 8 -5.28 -2.27 10.14
N LEU A 9 -4.25 -1.54 9.74
CA LEU A 9 -4.38 -0.42 8.81
C LEU A 9 -4.28 -0.93 7.36
N ILE A 10 -5.33 -0.75 6.56
CA ILE A 10 -5.33 -1.17 5.15
C ILE A 10 -5.17 0.07 4.29
N ALA A 11 -4.02 0.20 3.64
CA ALA A 11 -3.70 1.37 2.83
C ALA A 11 -2.95 0.97 1.55
N TYR A 12 -3.55 1.22 0.39
CA TYR A 12 -2.88 0.98 -0.90
C TYR A 12 -1.65 1.88 -1.05
N TYR A 13 -1.76 3.14 -0.62
CA TYR A 13 -0.67 4.11 -0.66
C TYR A 13 0.04 4.16 0.69
N PHE A 14 1.26 3.64 0.75
CA PHE A 14 2.13 3.64 1.92
C PHE A 14 3.61 3.71 1.48
N PRO A 15 4.56 4.16 2.32
CA PRO A 15 5.96 4.11 1.96
C PRO A 15 6.40 2.68 1.55
N PRO A 16 7.25 2.55 0.52
CA PRO A 16 8.13 3.60 -0.03
C PRO A 16 7.50 4.47 -1.12
N LEU A 17 6.19 4.43 -1.37
CA LEU A 17 5.57 5.38 -2.32
C LEU A 17 5.70 6.83 -1.80
N GLY A 18 6.03 7.79 -2.68
CA GLY A 18 6.41 9.15 -2.26
C GLY A 18 5.32 10.23 -2.30
N MET A 19 4.26 10.02 -3.09
CA MET A 19 3.28 11.06 -3.42
C MET A 19 2.20 11.29 -2.34
N GLY A 20 1.40 12.36 -2.49
CA GLY A 20 0.42 12.85 -1.50
C GLY A 20 -0.62 11.87 -0.94
N GLY A 21 -0.85 10.71 -1.58
CA GLY A 21 -1.71 9.64 -1.04
C GLY A 21 -1.15 8.95 0.22
N VAL A 22 0.14 9.12 0.50
CA VAL A 22 0.89 8.34 1.51
C VAL A 22 0.90 9.01 2.89
N GLY A 23 0.75 10.34 2.95
CA GLY A 23 0.93 11.09 4.20
C GLY A 23 -0.04 10.66 5.32
N ARG A 24 -1.31 10.40 5.01
CA ARG A 24 -2.32 10.04 6.03
C ARG A 24 -2.08 8.66 6.64
N SER A 25 -1.82 7.66 5.80
CA SER A 25 -1.56 6.30 6.25
C SER A 25 -0.25 6.23 7.06
N TYR A 26 0.78 6.95 6.61
CA TYR A 26 2.04 7.07 7.33
C TYR A 26 1.87 7.74 8.71
N ALA A 27 1.15 8.86 8.78
CA ALA A 27 0.89 9.54 10.04
C ALA A 27 0.15 8.64 11.05
N LEU A 28 -0.88 7.91 10.62
CA LEU A 28 -1.59 6.97 11.48
C LEU A 28 -0.66 5.85 11.98
N PHE A 29 0.14 5.27 11.08
CA PHE A 29 1.10 4.21 11.42
C PHE A 29 2.11 4.66 12.48
N ARG A 30 2.62 5.90 12.40
CA ARG A 30 3.62 6.42 13.35
C ARG A 30 3.03 6.91 14.67
N HIS A 31 1.83 7.48 14.68
CA HIS A 31 1.27 8.11 15.88
C HIS A 31 0.46 7.15 16.76
N LEU A 32 -0.25 6.18 16.20
CA LEU A 32 -1.08 5.23 16.96
C LEU A 32 -0.29 4.41 18.01
N PRO A 33 0.96 3.96 17.75
CA PRO A 33 1.79 3.32 18.77
C PRO A 33 1.98 4.15 20.05
N ASN A 34 2.08 5.48 19.92
CA ASN A 34 2.21 6.39 21.07
C ASN A 34 0.94 6.43 21.95
N HIS A 35 -0.19 5.96 21.44
CA HIS A 35 -1.45 5.83 22.17
C HIS A 35 -1.71 4.40 22.67
N GLY A 36 -0.69 3.53 22.65
CA GLY A 36 -0.78 2.15 23.13
C GLY A 36 -1.48 1.20 22.17
N TYR A 37 -1.54 1.53 20.87
CA TYR A 37 -2.05 0.62 19.84
C TYR A 37 -0.90 -0.12 19.15
N ARG A 38 -1.05 -1.42 18.93
CA ARG A 38 -0.16 -2.17 18.05
C ARG A 38 -0.71 -2.09 16.63
N VAL A 39 0.03 -1.44 15.73
CA VAL A 39 -0.41 -1.22 14.35
C VAL A 39 0.32 -2.17 13.41
N THR A 40 -0.45 -2.93 12.65
CA THR A 40 0.04 -3.65 11.48
C THR A 40 -0.55 -2.99 10.25
N ILE A 41 0.28 -2.72 9.23
CA ILE A 41 -0.19 -2.13 7.98
C ILE A 41 -0.14 -3.14 6.84
N LEU A 42 -1.27 -3.26 6.13
CA LEU A 42 -1.40 -4.02 4.91
C LEU A 42 -1.37 -3.06 3.71
N THR A 43 -0.37 -3.22 2.85
CA THR A 43 -0.17 -2.38 1.67
C THR A 43 0.22 -3.21 0.44
N VAL A 44 0.40 -2.53 -0.70
CA VAL A 44 0.75 -3.15 -1.98
C VAL A 44 2.28 -3.29 -2.11
N LYS A 45 2.74 -4.35 -2.78
CA LYS A 45 4.13 -4.46 -3.24
C LYS A 45 4.44 -3.39 -4.30
N ASN A 46 5.72 -3.17 -4.60
CA ASN A 46 6.17 -2.14 -5.54
C ASN A 46 5.38 -2.13 -6.87
N ILE A 47 4.99 -0.94 -7.32
CA ILE A 47 4.22 -0.74 -8.54
C ILE A 47 4.91 0.32 -9.41
N VAL A 48 4.52 0.44 -10.67
CA VAL A 48 4.91 1.61 -11.45
C VAL A 48 4.31 2.85 -10.79
N TYR A 49 5.17 3.69 -10.23
CA TYR A 49 4.79 4.90 -9.51
C TYR A 49 5.77 6.04 -9.83
N PRO A 50 5.32 7.31 -9.79
CA PRO A 50 6.18 8.45 -10.13
C PRO A 50 7.39 8.59 -9.20
N GLU A 51 7.19 8.41 -7.90
CA GLU A 51 8.18 8.75 -6.88
C GLU A 51 8.23 7.72 -5.76
N TYR A 52 9.45 7.38 -5.34
CA TYR A 52 9.72 6.49 -4.23
C TYR A 52 10.54 7.23 -3.17
N ASP A 53 10.06 7.24 -1.93
CA ASP A 53 10.72 7.81 -0.77
C ASP A 53 10.97 6.69 0.27
N HIS A 54 12.22 6.23 0.32
CA HIS A 54 12.67 5.21 1.26
C HIS A 54 13.11 5.77 2.61
N THR A 55 13.19 7.10 2.75
CA THR A 55 13.72 7.74 3.98
C THR A 55 12.71 7.77 5.12
N ARG A 56 11.43 7.49 4.83
CA ARG A 56 10.32 7.54 5.80
C ARG A 56 10.17 6.29 6.67
N LEU A 57 10.85 5.19 6.36
CA LEU A 57 10.73 3.95 7.12
C LEU A 57 12.05 3.59 7.79
N GLU A 58 11.97 3.12 9.03
CA GLU A 58 13.08 2.51 9.75
C GLU A 58 13.09 0.99 9.50
N GLY A 59 14.24 0.33 9.65
CA GLY A 59 14.35 -1.12 9.41
C GLY A 59 13.45 -1.97 10.32
N SER A 60 13.16 -1.49 11.53
CA SER A 60 12.23 -2.11 12.49
C SER A 60 10.77 -2.00 12.07
N ASP A 61 10.39 -1.00 11.27
CA ASP A 61 9.01 -0.82 10.83
C ASP A 61 8.56 -1.97 9.91
N GLU A 62 9.49 -2.58 9.18
CA GLU A 62 9.23 -3.66 8.22
C GLU A 62 8.58 -4.90 8.85
N GLU A 63 8.78 -5.13 10.15
CA GLU A 63 8.11 -6.22 10.89
C GLU A 63 6.58 -6.04 10.95
N ASN A 64 6.12 -4.80 10.95
CA ASN A 64 4.70 -4.44 11.05
C ASN A 64 4.09 -4.13 9.67
N ILE A 65 4.85 -4.24 8.58
CA ILE A 65 4.39 -3.92 7.23
C ILE A 65 4.24 -5.18 6.38
N ILE A 66 3.00 -5.49 6.02
CA ILE A 66 2.65 -6.64 5.20
C ILE A 66 2.34 -6.17 3.78
N ARG A 67 3.16 -6.60 2.81
CA ARG A 67 3.01 -6.23 1.40
C ARG A 67 2.44 -7.35 0.55
N THR A 68 1.31 -7.09 -0.08
CA THR A 68 0.63 -8.06 -0.96
C THR A 68 0.79 -7.71 -2.43
N GLY A 69 0.81 -8.74 -3.28
CA GLY A 69 0.75 -8.53 -4.74
C GLY A 69 -0.61 -7.98 -5.17
N SER A 70 -0.68 -7.42 -6.36
CA SER A 70 -1.91 -6.94 -6.97
C SER A 70 -1.95 -7.30 -8.46
N TYR A 71 -3.15 -7.42 -9.00
CA TYR A 71 -3.40 -7.63 -10.43
C TYR A 71 -3.75 -6.31 -11.14
N ASP A 72 -3.19 -5.20 -10.65
CA ASP A 72 -3.40 -3.89 -11.25
C ASP A 72 -2.38 -3.64 -12.40
N PRO A 73 -2.72 -2.77 -13.38
CA PRO A 73 -1.83 -2.47 -14.51
C PRO A 73 -0.44 -2.00 -14.05
N SER A 74 -0.39 -1.20 -12.99
CA SER A 74 0.86 -0.64 -12.46
C SER A 74 1.79 -1.70 -11.90
N ARG A 75 1.27 -2.76 -11.27
CA ARG A 75 2.05 -3.88 -10.76
C ARG A 75 2.49 -4.80 -11.89
N LEU A 76 1.61 -5.06 -12.85
CA LEU A 76 1.97 -5.87 -14.02
C LEU A 76 3.09 -5.21 -14.82
N MET A 77 2.98 -3.90 -15.09
CA MET A 77 4.05 -3.13 -15.73
C MET A 77 5.35 -3.15 -14.90
N TYR A 78 5.25 -3.09 -13.57
CA TYR A 78 6.41 -3.18 -12.69
C TYR A 78 7.12 -4.54 -12.81
N LEU A 79 6.35 -5.63 -12.86
CA LEU A 79 6.88 -6.97 -13.06
C LEU A 79 7.48 -7.16 -14.47
N ALA A 80 6.95 -6.45 -15.47
CA ALA A 80 7.51 -6.41 -16.82
C ALA A 80 8.78 -5.54 -16.95
N GLY A 81 9.26 -4.96 -15.86
CA GLY A 81 10.53 -4.21 -15.81
C GLY A 81 10.39 -2.69 -15.92
N LEU A 82 9.19 -2.15 -16.10
CA LEU A 82 8.96 -0.70 -16.09
C LEU A 82 9.02 -0.20 -14.64
N ARG A 83 9.86 0.79 -14.34
CA ARG A 83 10.03 1.28 -12.96
C ARG A 83 9.36 2.62 -12.68
N LYS A 84 9.35 3.53 -13.66
CA LYS A 84 8.83 4.89 -13.50
C LYS A 84 7.66 5.13 -14.44
N LYS A 85 6.61 5.78 -13.93
CA LYS A 85 5.61 6.41 -14.79
C LYS A 85 6.16 7.79 -15.16
N ALA A 86 6.31 8.08 -16.44
CA ALA A 86 6.60 9.46 -16.85
C ALA A 86 5.44 10.34 -16.38
N VAL A 87 5.74 11.40 -15.64
CA VAL A 87 4.76 12.45 -15.29
C VAL A 87 4.58 13.32 -16.53
N SER A 88 4.03 12.75 -17.61
CA SER A 88 3.62 13.50 -18.77
C SER A 88 2.15 13.88 -18.60
N GLY A 89 1.90 15.18 -18.42
CA GLY A 89 0.59 15.76 -18.13
C GLY A 89 -0.41 15.71 -19.28
N GLY A 90 -0.70 14.53 -19.85
CA GLY A 90 -1.63 14.49 -20.97
C GLY A 90 -2.03 13.12 -21.53
N ALA A 91 -1.52 12.01 -21.02
CA ALA A 91 -1.96 10.68 -21.47
C ALA A 91 -2.70 9.97 -20.34
N GLN A 92 -3.99 10.28 -20.18
CA GLN A 92 -4.93 9.25 -19.76
C GLN A 92 -4.81 8.14 -20.82
N PHE A 93 -3.92 7.16 -20.60
CA PHE A 93 -4.10 5.85 -21.20
C PHE A 93 -5.54 5.50 -20.91
N SER A 94 -6.37 5.45 -21.96
CA SER A 94 -7.76 5.06 -21.87
C SER A 94 -7.76 3.71 -21.19
N ALA A 95 -7.94 3.71 -19.87
CA ALA A 95 -7.91 2.49 -19.10
C ALA A 95 -8.99 1.62 -19.71
N PRO A 96 -8.68 0.41 -20.20
CA PRO A 96 -9.70 -0.43 -20.79
C PRO A 96 -10.86 -0.55 -19.79
N ARG A 97 -12.08 -0.62 -20.31
CA ARG A 97 -13.34 -0.58 -19.55
C ARG A 97 -13.40 -1.57 -18.36
N CYS A 98 -12.48 -2.54 -18.30
CA CYS A 98 -12.28 -3.46 -17.18
C CYS A 98 -11.67 -2.85 -15.89
N TYR A 99 -11.10 -1.64 -15.92
CA TYR A 99 -10.54 -0.96 -14.73
C TYR A 99 -11.43 0.14 -14.16
N PHE A 100 -12.62 0.35 -14.73
CA PHE A 100 -13.65 1.20 -14.16
C PHE A 100 -14.39 0.40 -13.08
N PRO A 101 -14.62 0.92 -11.86
CA PRO A 101 -14.49 2.31 -11.42
C PRO A 101 -13.09 2.71 -10.88
N ASP A 102 -12.19 1.75 -10.60
CA ASP A 102 -10.86 2.02 -10.05
C ASP A 102 -9.78 1.06 -10.58
N SER A 103 -8.66 1.63 -11.05
CA SER A 103 -7.46 0.92 -11.51
C SER A 103 -6.81 -0.01 -10.47
N LYS A 104 -7.14 0.16 -9.18
CA LYS A 104 -6.56 -0.56 -8.04
C LYS A 104 -7.45 -1.69 -7.52
N ARG A 105 -8.60 -1.92 -8.15
CA ARG A 105 -9.52 -3.03 -7.81
C ARG A 105 -8.81 -4.39 -7.77
N GLY A 106 -7.78 -4.59 -8.60
CA GLY A 106 -6.98 -5.81 -8.63
C GLY A 106 -6.21 -6.14 -7.34
N TRP A 107 -6.15 -5.22 -6.37
CA TRP A 107 -5.53 -5.45 -5.07
C TRP A 107 -6.49 -5.98 -4.01
N VAL A 108 -7.81 -5.76 -4.16
CA VAL A 108 -8.81 -6.09 -3.13
C VAL A 108 -8.77 -7.57 -2.75
N GLY A 109 -8.71 -8.48 -3.72
CA GLY A 109 -8.69 -9.93 -3.46
C GLY A 109 -7.43 -10.40 -2.70
N PRO A 110 -6.21 -10.08 -3.18
CA PRO A 110 -4.98 -10.35 -2.44
C PRO A 110 -4.94 -9.71 -1.04
N ALA A 111 -5.38 -8.46 -0.92
CA ALA A 111 -5.44 -7.74 0.36
C ALA A 111 -6.41 -8.42 1.32
N TYR A 112 -7.63 -8.73 0.89
CA TYR A 112 -8.64 -9.41 1.70
C TYR A 112 -8.12 -10.75 2.23
N ARG A 113 -7.52 -11.58 1.37
CA ARG A 113 -6.95 -12.87 1.79
C ARG A 113 -5.83 -12.71 2.82
N ALA A 114 -5.00 -11.68 2.69
CA ALA A 114 -3.96 -11.40 3.69
C ALA A 114 -4.55 -10.88 5.00
N ALA A 115 -5.51 -9.95 4.93
CA ALA A 115 -6.21 -9.43 6.10
C ALA A 115 -6.88 -10.55 6.90
N MET A 116 -7.58 -11.46 6.23
CA MET A 116 -8.22 -12.60 6.89
C MET A 116 -7.21 -13.50 7.61
N ARG A 117 -6.00 -13.71 7.05
CA ARG A 117 -4.95 -14.48 7.72
C ARG A 117 -4.39 -13.78 8.95
N ILE A 118 -4.26 -12.46 8.90
CA ILE A 118 -3.80 -11.65 10.02
C ILE A 118 -4.83 -11.67 11.15
N LEU A 119 -6.11 -11.52 10.81
CA LEU A 119 -7.20 -11.49 11.78
C LEU A 119 -7.56 -12.86 12.36
N SER A 120 -7.22 -13.95 11.66
CA SER A 120 -7.41 -15.30 12.17
C SER A 120 -6.31 -15.78 13.11
N THR A 121 -5.24 -14.98 13.28
CA THR A 121 -4.13 -15.27 14.19
C THR A 121 -4.42 -14.63 15.54
#